data_AF-A0A8T6WBZ4-F1
#
_entry.id   AF-A0A8T6WBZ4-F1
#
_cell.length_a   1.000
_cell.length_b   1.000
_cell.length_c   1.000
_cell.angle_alpha   90.00
_cell.angle_beta   90.00
_cell.angle_gamma   90.00
#
_symmetry.space_group_name_H-M   'P 1'
#
loop_
_entity.id
_entity.type
_entity.pdbx_description
1 polymer ?
#
loop_
_entity_poly.entity_id
_entity_poly.type
_entity_poly.pdbx_seq_one_letter_code
_entity_poly.pdbx_strand_id
1 'polypeptide(L)' 'MLLIDAVEKALNKVRKKIEEKFNNDYPYAVVSLKWVKNDLDLKRRSGIDFLIRKLKEDYRVGKDGNWLIVEEE' A
#
# COMPACT_ATOMS: atom_id res chain seq x y z
N MET A 1 14.59 -15.79 6.52
CA MET A 1 13.16 -15.98 6.22
C MET A 1 12.34 -15.13 7.20
N LEU A 2 12.40 -13.80 7.08
CA LEU A 2 11.79 -12.84 8.05
C LEU A 2 11.29 -11.54 7.38
N LEU A 3 11.81 -11.22 6.19
CA LEU A 3 11.51 -9.96 5.48
C LEU A 3 10.23 -10.08 4.63
N ILE A 4 9.93 -11.29 4.14
CA ILE A 4 8.75 -11.58 3.33
C ILE A 4 7.49 -11.45 4.19
N ASP A 5 7.47 -12.06 5.38
CA ASP A 5 6.31 -12.00 6.30
C ASP A 5 5.93 -10.58 6.72
N ALA A 6 6.93 -9.72 6.98
CA ALA A 6 6.68 -8.34 7.36
C ALA A 6 6.07 -7.54 6.19
N VAL A 7 6.57 -7.76 4.98
CA VAL A 7 6.11 -7.08 3.75
C VAL A 7 4.73 -7.59 3.33
N GLU A 8 4.44 -8.89 3.46
CA GLU A 8 3.12 -9.45 3.20
C GLU A 8 2.09 -8.95 4.21
N LYS A 9 2.43 -8.91 5.50
CA LYS A 9 1.56 -8.34 6.53
C LYS A 9 1.26 -6.86 6.26
N ALA A 10 2.27 -6.13 5.79
CA ALA A 10 2.13 -4.75 5.36
C ALA A 10 1.19 -4.61 4.16
N LEU A 11 1.36 -5.44 3.15
CA LEU A 11 0.53 -5.48 1.96
C LEU A 11 -0.94 -5.76 2.33
N ASN A 12 -1.20 -6.76 3.17
CA ASN A 12 -2.55 -7.10 3.62
C ASN A 12 -3.22 -5.96 4.40
N LYS A 13 -2.48 -5.27 5.27
CA LYS A 13 -2.99 -4.08 5.97
C LYS A 13 -3.35 -2.95 5.01
N VAL A 14 -2.50 -2.70 4.01
CA VAL A 14 -2.73 -1.65 3.01
C VAL A 14 -3.94 -2.01 2.14
N ARG A 15 -4.03 -3.25 1.65
CA ARG A 15 -5.19 -3.75 0.89
C ARG A 15 -6.49 -3.60 1.66
N LYS A 16 -6.55 -4.06 2.91
CA LYS A 16 -7.75 -3.92 3.74
C LYS A 16 -8.21 -2.47 3.86
N LYS A 17 -7.27 -1.53 4.04
CA LYS A 17 -7.58 -0.11 4.14
C LYS A 17 -8.07 0.50 2.82
N ILE A 18 -7.57 0.00 1.70
CA ILE A 18 -8.03 0.35 0.35
C ILE A 18 -9.44 -0.19 0.13
N GLU A 19 -9.68 -1.46 0.41
CA GLU A 19 -10.99 -2.10 0.31
C GLU A 19 -12.03 -1.43 1.22
N GLU A 20 -11.65 -1.06 2.45
CA GLU A 20 -12.52 -0.28 3.33
C GLU A 20 -12.89 1.08 2.71
N LYS A 21 -11.98 1.73 1.98
CA LYS A 21 -12.28 2.99 1.30
C LYS A 21 -13.21 2.78 0.10
N PHE A 22 -12.98 1.77 -0.71
CA PHE A 22 -13.83 1.43 -1.84
C PHE A 22 -15.25 1.02 -1.40
N ASN A 23 -15.37 0.23 -0.33
CA ASN A 23 -16.67 -0.12 0.25
C ASN A 23 -17.47 1.09 0.78
N ASN A 24 -16.82 2.24 0.99
CA ASN A 24 -17.48 3.49 1.36
C ASN A 24 -17.81 4.37 0.14
N ASP A 25 -17.86 3.80 -1.07
CA ASP A 25 -18.22 4.48 -2.33
C ASP A 25 -17.23 5.59 -2.75
N TYR A 26 -15.97 5.50 -2.30
CA TYR A 26 -14.93 6.43 -2.75
C TYR A 26 -14.29 5.92 -4.05
N PRO A 27 -14.14 6.76 -5.09
CA PRO A 27 -13.56 6.35 -6.37
C PRO A 27 -12.06 6.05 -6.30
N TYR A 28 -11.39 6.41 -5.20
CA TYR A 28 -9.97 6.15 -4.98
C TYR A 28 -9.66 6.04 -3.47
N ALA A 29 -8.62 5.28 -3.16
CA ALA A 29 -8.03 5.18 -1.83
C ALA A 29 -6.70 5.90 -1.77
N VAL A 30 -6.50 6.73 -0.74
CA VAL A 30 -5.24 7.44 -0.50
C VAL A 30 -4.53 6.86 0.71
N VAL A 31 -3.28 6.42 0.52
CA VAL A 31 -2.45 5.79 1.56
C VAL A 31 -1.16 6.58 1.75
N SER A 32 -0.87 7.01 2.98
CA SER A 32 0.39 7.71 3.27
C SER A 32 1.59 6.76 3.27
N LEU A 33 2.62 7.05 2.48
CA LEU A 33 3.89 6.34 2.52
C LEU A 33 4.61 6.49 3.86
N LYS A 34 4.37 7.59 4.60
CA LYS A 34 4.90 7.74 5.97
C LYS A 34 4.25 6.73 6.92
N TRP A 35 2.93 6.53 6.79
CA TRP A 35 2.24 5.50 7.57
C TRP A 35 2.75 4.10 7.22
N VAL A 36 2.88 3.79 5.93
CA VAL A 36 3.47 2.50 5.48
C VAL A 36 4.88 2.29 6.03
N LYS A 37 5.72 3.33 6.06
CA LYS A 37 7.08 3.26 6.62
C LYS A 37 7.09 3.02 8.13
N ASN A 38 6.26 3.75 8.87
CA ASN A 38 6.29 3.79 10.33
C ASN A 38 5.50 2.63 10.97
N ASP A 39 4.32 2.31 10.43
CA ASP A 39 3.42 1.30 10.99
C ASP A 39 3.89 -0.13 10.71
N LEU A 40 4.68 -0.30 9.64
CA LEU A 40 5.05 -1.61 9.10
C LEU A 40 6.55 -1.91 9.22
N ASP A 41 7.29 -1.03 9.92
CA ASP A 41 8.76 -1.04 10.03
C ASP A 41 9.46 -1.23 8.65
N LEU A 42 8.82 -0.75 7.59
CA LEU A 42 9.36 -0.75 6.22
C LEU A 42 10.32 0.43 6.06
N LYS A 43 11.36 0.45 6.89
CA LYS A 43 12.40 1.50 6.88
C LYS A 43 13.26 1.43 5.62
N ARG A 44 13.31 0.27 4.95
CA ARG A 44 14.07 0.08 3.70
C ARG A 44 13.22 0.44 2.48
N ARG A 45 13.80 1.24 1.57
CA ARG A 45 13.20 1.58 0.25
C ARG A 45 12.68 0.35 -0.49
N SER A 46 13.45 -0.75 -0.48
CA SER A 46 13.12 -1.98 -1.18
C SER A 46 11.79 -2.61 -0.78
N GLY A 47 11.37 -2.47 0.49
CA GLY A 47 10.08 -3.00 0.95
C GLY A 47 8.88 -2.19 0.43
N ILE A 48 9.05 -0.88 0.28
CA ILE A 48 8.03 0.01 -0.27
C ILE A 48 7.90 -0.22 -1.78
N ASP A 49 9.02 -0.31 -2.48
CA ASP A 49 9.00 -0.56 -3.93
C ASP A 49 8.36 -1.91 -4.25
N PHE A 50 8.61 -2.94 -3.43
CA PHE A 50 7.92 -4.23 -3.54
C PHE A 50 6.41 -4.09 -3.27
N LEU A 51 6.01 -3.39 -2.21
CA LEU A 51 4.60 -3.19 -1.88
C LEU A 51 3.86 -2.45 -3.00
N ILE A 52 4.45 -1.39 -3.55
CA ILE A 52 3.88 -0.66 -4.69
C ILE A 52 3.77 -1.57 -5.90
N ARG A 53 4.81 -2.35 -6.21
CA ARG A 53 4.81 -3.28 -7.34
C ARG A 53 3.70 -4.33 -7.19
N LYS A 54 3.49 -4.86 -5.98
CA LYS A 54 2.41 -5.80 -5.69
C LYS A 54 1.03 -5.17 -5.82
N LEU A 55 0.83 -3.96 -5.29
CA LEU A 55 -0.46 -3.27 -5.46
C LEU A 55 -0.77 -2.96 -6.93
N LYS A 56 0.25 -2.71 -7.75
CA LYS A 56 0.08 -2.50 -9.20
C LYS A 56 -0.31 -3.75 -9.98
N GLU A 57 -0.23 -4.95 -9.39
CA GLU A 57 -0.71 -6.17 -10.05
C GLU A 57 -2.24 -6.27 -9.99
N ASP A 58 -2.87 -5.69 -8.97
CA ASP A 58 -4.33 -5.80 -8.73
C ASP A 58 -5.07 -4.46 -8.86
N TYR A 59 -4.37 -3.33 -8.81
CA TYR A 59 -4.96 -1.98 -8.80
C TYR A 59 -4.17 -0.99 -9.63
N ARG A 60 -4.84 0.09 -10.04
CA ARG A 60 -4.15 1.25 -10.63
C ARG A 60 -3.55 2.11 -9.52
N VAL A 61 -2.22 2.08 -9.39
CA VAL A 61 -1.50 2.79 -8.32
C VAL A 61 -0.68 3.97 -8.86
N GLY A 62 -1.08 5.17 -8.47
CA GLY A 62 -0.32 6.41 -8.59
C GLY A 62 0.51 6.72 -7.35
N LYS A 63 1.59 7.47 -7.52
CA LYS A 63 2.41 7.99 -6.42
C LYS A 63 2.53 9.51 -6.57
N ASP A 64 2.06 10.22 -5.55
CA ASP A 64 2.18 11.68 -5.44
C ASP A 64 2.96 12.03 -4.18
N GLY A 65 4.25 12.35 -4.33
CA GLY A 65 5.14 12.65 -3.21
C GLY A 65 5.19 11.55 -2.14
N ASN A 66 4.56 11.82 -0.98
CA ASN A 66 4.46 10.91 0.16
C ASN A 66 3.11 10.16 0.23
N TRP A 67 2.32 10.20 -0.83
CA TRP A 67 1.02 9.55 -0.92
C TRP A 67 1.01 8.53 -2.06
N LEU A 68 0.32 7.41 -1.81
CA LEU A 68 -0.10 6.46 -2.82
C LEU A 68 -1.58 6.69 -3.07
N ILE A 69 -1.93 6.85 -4.34
CA ILE A 69 -3.30 6.97 -4.81
C ILE A 69 -3.61 5.65 -5.49
N VAL A 70 -4.64 4.96 -5.04
CA VAL A 70 -5.04 3.64 -5.55
C VAL A 70 -6.46 3.76 -6.07
N GLU A 71 -6.66 3.37 -7.31
CA GLU A 71 -7.95 3.38 -8.01
C GLU A 71 -8.34 1.93 -8.33
N GLU A 72 -9.63 1.61 -8.25
CA GLU A 72 -10.16 0.39 -8.87
C GLU A 72 -9.96 0.49 -10.38
N GLU A 73 -9.54 -0.61 -11.00
CA GLU A 73 -9.34 -0.69 -12.45
C GLU A 73 -10.66 -0.70 -13.21
#